data_AF-A0A524FKU2-F1
#
_entry.id   AF-A0A524FKU2-F1
#
_cell.length_a   1.000
_cell.length_b   1.000
_cell.length_c   1.000
_cell.angle_alpha   90.00
_cell.angle_beta   90.00
_cell.angle_gamma   90.00
#
_symmetry.space_group_name_H-M   'P 1'
#
loop_
_entity.id
_entity.type
_entity.pdbx_description
1 polymer ?
#
loop_
_entity_poly.entity_id
_entity_poly.type
_entity_poly.pdbx_seq_one_letter_code
_entity_poly.pdbx_strand_id
1 'polypeptide(L)'
;MKFVIFISLFASIMISYSRSRAETFYKGDYDVGIMARSERLFYIFLVSLISVFIGYINEFLFGFFLLVILTAIYRAFKIYRIIKSSAEES
;
A
#
# COMPACT_ATOMS: atom_id res chain seq x y z
N MET A 1 -8.45 14.58 -10.09
CA MET A 1 -8.76 13.14 -10.24
C MET A 1 -7.66 12.31 -10.89
N LYS A 2 -7.18 12.65 -12.09
CA LYS A 2 -6.06 11.94 -12.74
C LYS A 2 -4.83 11.80 -11.82
N PHE A 3 -4.49 12.86 -11.10
CA PHE A 3 -3.42 12.87 -10.10
C PHE A 3 -3.58 11.80 -9.00
N VAL A 4 -4.80 11.61 -8.48
CA VAL A 4 -5.08 10.62 -7.43
C VAL A 4 -4.83 9.21 -7.95
N ILE A 5 -5.24 8.93 -9.19
CA ILE A 5 -5.02 7.65 -9.84
C ILE A 5 -3.52 7.39 -10.04
N PHE A 6 -2.79 8.38 -10.55
CA PHE A 6 -1.33 8.26 -10.75
C PHE A 6 -0.59 8.05 -9.43
N ILE A 7 -0.94 8.79 -8.37
CA ILE A 7 -0.31 8.61 -7.06
C ILE A 7 -0.64 7.24 -6.48
N SER A 8 -1.90 6.79 -6.55
CA SER A 8 -2.30 5.46 -6.10
C SER A 8 -1.57 4.34 -6.85
N LEU A 9 -1.37 4.49 -8.16
CA LEU A 9 -0.59 3.56 -8.97
C LEU A 9 0.88 3.54 -8.53
N PHE A 10 1.51 4.71 -8.41
CA PHE A 10 2.89 4.84 -7.96
C PHE A 10 3.10 4.27 -6.57
N ALA A 11 2.20 4.58 -5.63
CA ALA A 11 2.25 4.06 -4.26
C ALA A 11 2.11 2.53 -4.24
N SER A 12 1.22 1.96 -5.06
CA SER A 12 1.08 0.50 -5.18
C SER A 12 2.37 -0.17 -5.67
N ILE A 13 3.03 0.41 -6.68
CA ILE A 13 4.32 -0.08 -7.19
C ILE A 13 5.40 0.06 -6.11
N MET A 14 5.47 1.21 -5.44
CA MET A 14 6.42 1.48 -4.36
C MET A 14 6.29 0.50 -3.19
N ILE A 15 5.06 0.13 -2.81
CA ILE A 15 4.80 -0.85 -1.76
C ILE A 15 5.39 -2.23 -2.11
N SER A 16 5.23 -2.67 -3.36
CA SER A 16 5.82 -3.92 -3.84
C SER A 16 7.34 -3.83 -3.94
N TYR A 17 7.87 -2.73 -4.46
CA TYR A 17 9.32 -2.51 -4.58
C TYR A 17 10.03 -2.48 -3.23
N SER A 18 9.47 -1.76 -2.25
CA SER A 18 10.04 -1.63 -0.92
C SER A 18 10.14 -2.97 -0.19
N ARG A 19 9.17 -3.88 -0.39
CA ARG A 19 9.22 -5.26 0.11
C ARG A 19 10.38 -6.04 -0.51
N SER A 20 10.42 -6.13 -1.84
CA SER A 20 11.45 -6.91 -2.55
C SER A 20 12.86 -6.39 -2.23
N ARG A 21 13.01 -5.07 -2.09
CA ARG A 21 14.28 -4.48 -1.71
C ARG A 21 14.65 -4.80 -0.26
N ALA A 22 13.71 -4.71 0.69
CA ALA A 22 13.96 -5.06 2.09
C ALA A 22 14.34 -6.54 2.25
N GLU A 23 13.66 -7.46 1.55
CA GLU A 23 13.97 -8.89 1.52
C GLU A 23 15.39 -9.19 0.99
N THR A 24 15.93 -8.32 0.12
CA THR A 24 17.29 -8.48 -0.41
C THR A 24 18.37 -8.08 0.60
N PHE A 25 18.12 -7.04 1.41
CA PHE A 25 19.12 -6.52 2.36
C PHE A 25 19.10 -7.24 3.71
N TYR A 26 17.93 -7.63 4.19
CA TYR A 26 17.77 -8.20 5.53
C TYR A 26 16.72 -9.32 5.51
N LYS A 27 17.04 -10.48 6.08
CA LYS A 27 16.05 -11.56 6.25
C LYS A 27 15.02 -11.14 7.29
N GLY A 28 13.76 -11.05 6.90
CA GLY A 28 12.65 -10.69 7.77
C GLY A 28 11.31 -10.89 7.08
N ASP A 29 10.23 -10.92 7.85
CA ASP A 29 8.87 -10.94 7.31
C ASP A 29 8.40 -9.50 7.03
N TYR A 30 8.41 -9.14 5.75
CA TYR A 30 7.96 -7.84 5.24
C TYR A 30 6.55 -7.89 4.65
N ASP A 31 5.82 -9.00 4.82
CA ASP A 31 4.48 -9.14 4.27
C ASP A 31 3.39 -8.56 5.18
N VAL A 32 3.75 -7.58 6.00
CA VAL A 32 2.85 -6.97 6.98
C VAL A 32 2.54 -5.54 6.58
N GLY A 33 1.26 -5.23 6.43
CA GLY A 33 0.73 -3.89 6.16
C GLY A 33 -0.76 -3.83 6.48
N ILE A 34 -1.29 -2.63 6.68
CA ILE A 34 -2.73 -2.40 6.96
C ILE A 34 -3.60 -2.93 5.81
N MET A 35 -3.07 -2.89 4.58
CA MET A 35 -3.75 -3.39 3.39
C MET A 35 -2.83 -4.28 2.56
N ALA A 36 -3.12 -5.58 2.49
CA ALA A 36 -2.44 -6.54 1.64
C ALA A 36 -2.78 -6.32 0.15
N ARG A 37 -2.05 -6.99 -0.75
CA ARG A 37 -2.28 -6.87 -2.21
C ARG A 37 -3.70 -7.31 -2.59
N SER A 38 -4.17 -8.41 -2.02
CA SER A 38 -5.52 -8.95 -2.23
C SER A 38 -6.59 -7.95 -1.80
N GLU A 39 -6.44 -7.34 -0.63
CA GLU A 39 -7.38 -6.36 -0.08
C GLU A 39 -7.47 -5.11 -0.95
N ARG A 40 -6.32 -4.59 -1.45
CA ARG A 40 -6.31 -3.45 -2.38
C ARG A 40 -7.12 -3.74 -3.65
N LEU A 41 -6.92 -4.92 -4.24
CA LEU A 41 -7.67 -5.35 -5.42
C LEU A 41 -9.16 -5.55 -5.11
N PHE A 42 -9.47 -6.16 -3.98
CA PHE A 42 -10.84 -6.39 -3.54
C PHE A 42 -11.59 -5.07 -3.29
N TYR A 43 -10.93 -4.07 -2.72
CA TYR A 43 -11.49 -2.72 -2.53
C TYR A 43 -11.78 -2.05 -3.87
N ILE A 44 -10.82 -2.03 -4.80
CA ILE A 44 -11.04 -1.45 -6.14
C ILE A 44 -12.20 -2.16 -6.86
N PHE A 45 -12.28 -3.49 -6.73
CA PHE A 45 -13.36 -4.28 -7.32
C PHE A 45 -14.73 -3.90 -6.74
N LEU A 46 -14.87 -3.88 -5.41
CA LEU A 46 -16.12 -3.48 -4.75
C LEU A 46 -16.52 -2.05 -5.09
N VAL A 47 -15.58 -1.11 -5.05
CA VAL A 47 -15.83 0.28 -5.41
C VAL A 47 -16.29 0.41 -6.86
N SER A 48 -15.63 -0.30 -7.77
CA SER A 48 -16.02 -0.29 -9.19
C SER A 48 -17.41 -0.88 -9.37
N LEU A 49 -17.72 -1.98 -8.70
CA LEU A 49 -19.04 -2.62 -8.74
C LEU A 49 -20.13 -1.70 -8.20
N ILE A 50 -19.95 -1.13 -7.01
CA ILE A 50 -20.92 -0.22 -6.37
C ILE A 50 -21.09 1.06 -7.18
N SER A 51 -20.00 1.57 -7.75
CA SER A 51 -20.03 2.78 -8.55
C SER A 51 -20.87 2.64 -9.83
N VAL A 52 -21.00 1.44 -10.40
CA VAL A 52 -21.90 1.21 -11.55
C VAL A 52 -23.36 1.49 -11.19
N PHE A 53 -23.75 1.30 -9.92
CA PHE A 53 -25.12 1.48 -9.46
C PHE A 53 -25.40 2.86 -8.87
N ILE A 54 -24.43 3.50 -8.21
CA ILE A 54 -24.66 4.71 -7.39
C ILE A 54 -23.90 5.94 -7.93
N GLY A 55 -22.92 5.79 -8.82
CA GLY A 55 -22.27 6.91 -9.51
C GLY A 55 -21.23 7.73 -8.72
N TYR A 56 -20.91 7.38 -7.48
CA TYR A 56 -19.96 8.10 -6.60
C TYR A 56 -18.51 7.59 -6.68
N ILE A 57 -17.99 7.36 -7.89
CA ILE A 57 -16.65 6.75 -8.05
C ILE A 57 -15.54 7.60 -7.42
N ASN A 58 -15.75 8.92 -7.33
CA ASN A 58 -14.72 9.88 -6.97
C ASN A 58 -14.44 9.88 -5.47
N GLU A 59 -15.48 9.79 -4.66
CA GLU A 59 -15.44 9.73 -3.20
C GLU A 59 -14.80 8.42 -2.75
N PHE A 60 -15.19 7.31 -3.38
CA PHE A 60 -14.60 6.00 -3.09
C PHE A 60 -13.12 5.92 -3.50
N LEU A 61 -12.73 6.53 -4.63
CA LEU A 61 -11.32 6.62 -5.04
C LEU A 61 -10.49 7.49 -4.08
N PHE A 62 -11.10 8.54 -3.50
CA PHE A 62 -10.44 9.34 -2.48
C PHE A 62 -10.23 8.55 -1.18
N GLY A 63 -11.22 7.75 -0.77
CA GLY A 63 -11.08 6.81 0.34
C GLY A 63 -9.97 5.77 0.09
N PHE A 64 -9.91 5.20 -1.11
CA PHE A 64 -8.83 4.28 -1.51
C PHE A 64 -7.45 4.93 -1.39
N PHE A 65 -7.33 6.16 -1.89
CA PHE A 65 -6.08 6.92 -1.85
C PHE A 65 -5.56 7.10 -0.42
N LEU A 66 -6.44 7.48 0.52
CA LEU A 66 -6.08 7.60 1.94
C LEU A 66 -5.60 6.27 2.53
N LEU A 67 -6.29 5.16 2.24
CA LEU A 67 -5.91 3.83 2.71
C LEU A 67 -4.55 3.39 2.17
N VAL A 68 -4.29 3.64 0.89
CA VAL A 68 -3.00 3.32 0.26
C VAL A 68 -1.86 4.13 0.86
N ILE A 69 -2.06 5.43 1.12
CA ILE A 69 -1.05 6.28 1.77
C ILE A 69 -0.76 5.78 3.18
N LEU A 70 -1.79 5.53 3.99
CA LEU A 70 -1.61 5.02 5.35
C LEU A 70 -0.85 3.69 5.36
N THR A 71 -1.18 2.79 4.43
CA THR A 71 -0.49 1.51 4.27
C THR A 71 0.97 1.70 3.88
N ALA A 72 1.27 2.63 2.98
CA ALA A 72 2.63 2.94 2.56
C ALA A 72 3.47 3.50 3.72
N ILE A 73 2.92 4.44 4.49
CA ILE A 73 3.59 5.03 5.66
C ILE A 73 3.84 3.95 6.73
N TYR A 74 2.83 3.13 7.04
CA TYR A 74 2.96 2.05 8.01
C TYR A 74 4.07 1.07 7.61
N ARG A 75 4.12 0.67 6.34
CA ARG A 75 5.19 -0.19 5.81
C ARG A 75 6.56 0.47 5.90
N ALA A 76 6.69 1.74 5.52
CA ALA A 76 7.95 2.46 5.59
C ALA A 76 8.49 2.50 7.03
N PHE A 77 7.63 2.80 8.02
CA PHE A 77 8.00 2.80 9.43
C PHE A 77 8.40 1.41 9.93
N LYS A 78 7.65 0.37 9.55
CA LYS A 78 7.95 -1.00 9.97
C LYS A 78 9.27 -1.50 9.38
N ILE A 79 9.50 -1.26 8.08
CA ILE A 79 10.75 -1.61 7.41
C ILE A 79 11.92 -0.87 8.07
N TYR A 80 11.79 0.43 8.33
CA TYR A 80 12.81 1.20 9.03
C TYR A 80 13.13 0.62 10.41
N ARG A 81 12.11 0.20 11.17
CA ARG A 81 12.30 -0.42 12.49
C ARG A 81 13.02 -1.77 12.40
N ILE A 82 12.67 -2.61 11.42
CA ILE A 82 13.32 -3.92 11.20
C ILE A 82 14.79 -3.71 10.80
N ILE A 83 15.06 -2.80 9.86
CA ILE A 83 16.43 -2.47 9.43
C ILE A 83 17.24 -1.99 10.64
N LYS A 84 16.67 -1.11 11.46
CA LYS A 84 17.36 -0.58 12.65
C LYS A 84 17.67 -1.68 13.67
N SER A 85 16.74 -2.58 13.96
CA SER A 85 17.01 -3.67 14.90
C SER A 85 18.05 -4.66 14.36
N SER A 86 18.00 -4.99 13.07
CA SER A 86 18.98 -5.88 12.45
C SER A 86 20.39 -5.27 12.37
N ALA A 87 20.50 -3.95 12.34
CA ALA A 87 21.78 -3.23 12.39
C ALA A 87 22.37 -3.14 13.80
N GLU A 88 21.57 -3.24 14.86
CA GLU A 88 22.04 -3.25 16.25
C GLU A 88 22.51 -4.66 16.71
N GLU A 89 22.13 -5.72 15.99
CA GLU A 89 22.57 -7.11 16.23
C GLU A 89 23.84 -7.54 15.46
N SER A 90 24.36 -6.69 14.55
CA SER A 90 25.60 -6.92 13.79
C SER A 90 26.79 -6.20 14.41
#